data_AF-A0A350J0A7-F1
#
_entry.id   AF-A0A350J0A7-F1
#
_cell.length_a   1.000
_cell.length_b   1.000
_cell.length_c   1.000
_cell.angle_alpha   90.00
_cell.angle_beta   90.00
_cell.angle_gamma   90.00
#
_symmetry.space_group_name_H-M   'P 1'
#
loop_
_entity.id
_entity.type
_entity.pdbx_description
1 polymer ?
#
loop_
_entity_poly.entity_id
_entity_poly.type
_entity_poly.pdbx_seq_one_letter_code
_entity_poly.pdbx_strand_id
1 'polypeptide(L)'
;MNYSESDDKLRQYDYLHSEIKITPERISYQFSASMPDESIKKQLHLTSATAILTCAHVSWCIKDGKEIPFEYVETDYNANTYTYSFEYYTHQ
;
A
#
# COMPACT_ATOMS: atom_id res chain seq x y z
N MET A 1 10.85 -22.16 8.10
CA MET A 1 9.64 -21.32 8.04
C MET A 1 9.75 -20.49 6.78
N ASN A 2 8.88 -20.72 5.80
CA ASN A 2 8.83 -19.92 4.59
C ASN A 2 7.96 -18.69 4.91
N TYR A 3 8.57 -17.51 4.91
CA TYR A 3 7.91 -16.24 5.18
C TYR A 3 7.45 -15.65 3.84
N SER A 4 6.16 -15.33 3.69
CA SER A 4 5.64 -14.54 2.57
C SER A 4 5.30 -13.14 3.05
N GLU A 5 5.72 -12.11 2.29
CA GLU A 5 5.56 -10.68 2.61
C GLU A 5 4.11 -10.24 2.89
N SER A 6 3.11 -11.01 2.45
CA SER A 6 1.69 -10.77 2.75
C SER A 6 1.36 -10.88 4.24
N ASP A 7 2.09 -11.71 4.99
CA ASP A 7 1.81 -11.95 6.41
C ASP A 7 2.30 -10.79 7.28
N ASP A 8 3.29 -10.01 6.84
CA ASP A 8 3.90 -8.97 7.66
C ASP A 8 3.09 -7.66 7.67
N LYS A 9 2.36 -7.33 6.59
CA LYS A 9 1.44 -6.16 6.59
C LYS A 9 0.20 -6.38 7.45
N LEU A 10 -0.33 -7.61 7.45
CA LEU A 10 -1.38 -8.01 8.39
C LEU A 10 -0.90 -7.80 9.83
N ARG A 11 0.33 -8.24 10.13
CA ARG A 11 0.94 -8.02 11.46
C ARG A 11 1.18 -6.55 11.80
N GLN A 12 1.46 -5.68 10.82
CA GLN A 12 1.68 -4.26 11.10
C GLN A 12 0.41 -3.58 11.60
N TYR A 13 -0.73 -3.75 10.90
CA TYR A 13 -2.00 -3.19 11.36
C TYR A 13 -2.54 -3.91 12.60
N ASP A 14 -2.31 -5.22 12.72
CA ASP A 14 -2.65 -5.96 13.94
C ASP A 14 -1.90 -5.40 15.14
N TYR A 15 -0.60 -5.12 15.00
CA TYR A 15 0.23 -4.52 16.06
C TYR A 15 -0.22 -3.08 16.39
N LEU A 16 -0.51 -2.26 15.38
CA LEU A 16 -1.03 -0.91 15.59
C LEU A 16 -2.34 -0.94 16.38
N HIS A 17 -3.21 -1.90 16.06
CA HIS A 17 -4.48 -2.09 16.75
C HIS A 17 -4.29 -2.65 18.17
N SER A 18 -3.51 -3.73 18.34
CA SER A 18 -3.40 -4.45 19.61
C SER A 18 -2.56 -3.69 20.64
N GLU A 19 -1.43 -3.13 20.23
CA GLU A 19 -0.44 -2.52 21.13
C GLU A 19 -0.56 -1.00 21.21
N ILE A 20 -0.83 -0.33 20.09
CA ILE A 20 -0.80 1.14 20.00
C ILE A 20 -2.22 1.76 20.04
N LYS A 21 -3.26 0.93 19.91
CA LYS A 21 -4.68 1.34 19.88
C LYS A 21 -4.99 2.32 18.74
N ILE A 22 -4.35 2.14 17.58
CA ILE A 22 -4.65 2.84 16.34
C ILE A 22 -5.31 1.86 15.38
N THR A 23 -6.52 2.18 14.93
CA THR A 23 -7.24 1.42 13.90
C THR A 23 -7.41 2.30 12.65
N PRO A 24 -7.09 1.81 11.44
CA PRO A 24 -7.42 2.51 10.21
C PRO A 24 -8.94 2.52 9.99
N GLU A 25 -9.51 3.72 9.88
CA GLU A 25 -10.94 3.97 9.64
C GLU A 25 -11.20 4.36 8.17
N ARG A 26 -10.21 4.98 7.53
CA ARG A 26 -10.27 5.35 6.11
C ARG A 26 -8.89 5.25 5.49
N ILE A 27 -8.83 4.77 4.25
CA ILE A 27 -7.62 4.78 3.44
C ILE A 27 -7.92 5.55 2.15
N SER A 28 -7.05 6.50 1.80
CA SER A 28 -7.10 7.20 0.52
C SER A 28 -6.01 6.65 -0.37
N TYR A 29 -6.36 6.20 -1.57
CA TYR A 29 -5.40 5.69 -2.54
C TYR A 29 -5.17 6.68 -3.69
N GLN A 30 -3.94 6.74 -4.17
CA GLN A 30 -3.54 7.39 -5.40
C GLN A 30 -2.70 6.40 -6.21
N PHE A 31 -3.03 6.26 -7.50
CA PHE A 31 -2.30 5.41 -8.43
C PHE A 31 -1.65 6.27 -9.50
N SER A 32 -0.41 5.96 -9.85
CA SER A 32 0.31 6.59 -10.95
C SER A 32 1.19 5.58 -11.66
N ALA A 33 1.65 5.93 -12.86
CA ALA A 33 2.61 5.15 -13.61
C ALA A 33 3.77 6.05 -14.04
N SER A 34 4.99 5.53 -13.92
CA SER A 34 6.21 6.29 -14.26
C SER A 34 7.28 5.37 -14.85
N MET A 35 8.26 5.95 -15.53
CA MET A 35 9.44 5.20 -15.95
C MET A 35 10.42 5.10 -14.76
N PRO A 36 10.86 3.89 -14.38
CA PRO A 36 11.74 3.72 -13.23
C PRO A 36 13.14 4.24 -13.52
N ASP A 37 13.79 4.78 -12.50
CA ASP A 37 15.22 5.04 -12.52
C ASP A 37 16.03 3.73 -12.33
N GLU A 38 17.36 3.83 -12.41
CA GLU A 38 18.24 2.66 -12.27
C GLU A 38 18.19 2.01 -10.87
N SER A 39 17.87 2.78 -9.83
CA SER A 39 17.73 2.24 -8.47
C SER A 39 16.51 1.34 -8.38
N ILE A 40 15.35 1.84 -8.83
CA ILE A 40 14.09 1.08 -8.82
C ILE A 40 14.18 -0.14 -9.74
N LYS A 41 14.79 0.00 -10.93
CA LYS A 41 15.02 -1.14 -11.83
C LYS A 41 15.79 -2.27 -11.14
N LYS A 42 16.82 -1.93 -10.36
CA LYS A 42 17.62 -2.92 -9.63
C LYS A 42 16.84 -3.57 -8.51
N GLN A 43 16.10 -2.79 -7.72
CA GLN A 43 15.30 -3.29 -6.59
C GLN A 43 14.16 -4.20 -7.06
N LEU A 44 13.50 -3.87 -8.17
CA LEU A 44 12.38 -4.62 -8.72
C LEU A 44 12.78 -5.63 -9.81
N HIS A 45 14.08 -5.83 -10.02
CA HIS A 45 14.65 -6.74 -11.02
C HIS A 45 14.05 -6.57 -12.43
N LEU A 46 13.85 -5.32 -12.84
CA LEU A 46 13.26 -5.00 -14.14
C LEU A 46 14.27 -5.24 -15.26
N THR A 47 13.90 -6.09 -16.23
CA THR A 47 14.76 -6.46 -17.37
C THR A 47 14.42 -5.72 -18.66
N SER A 48 13.34 -4.93 -18.66
CA SER A 48 12.83 -4.22 -19.83
C SER A 48 12.49 -2.77 -19.49
N ALA A 49 12.36 -1.93 -20.52
CA ALA A 49 11.85 -0.56 -20.39
C ALA A 49 10.33 -0.57 -20.17
N THR A 50 9.91 -1.08 -19.01
CA THR A 50 8.50 -1.10 -18.60
C THR A 50 8.26 -0.04 -17.54
N ALA A 51 7.11 0.64 -17.63
CA ALA A 51 6.65 1.54 -16.58
C ALA A 51 6.36 0.77 -15.28
N ILE A 52 6.62 1.38 -14.15
CA ILE A 52 6.18 0.85 -12.85
C ILE A 52 4.79 1.37 -12.51
N LEU A 53 4.07 0.61 -11.68
CA LEU A 53 2.84 1.06 -11.03
C LEU A 53 3.20 1.56 -9.63
N THR A 54 2.92 2.82 -9.34
CA THR A 54 3.08 3.38 -8.00
C THR A 54 1.71 3.48 -7.34
N CYS A 55 1.58 2.92 -6.14
CA CYS A 55 0.42 3.08 -5.27
C CYS A 55 0.85 3.86 -4.03
N ALA A 56 0.37 5.09 -3.90
CA ALA A 56 0.47 5.86 -2.68
C ALA A 56 -0.83 5.75 -1.89
N HIS A 57 -0.75 5.61 -0.57
CA HIS A 57 -1.92 5.71 0.29
C HIS A 57 -1.65 6.43 1.60
N VAL A 58 -2.70 7.07 2.09
CA VAL A 58 -2.75 7.66 3.44
C VAL A 58 -3.80 6.92 4.25
N SER A 59 -3.38 6.41 5.41
CA SER A 59 -4.26 5.78 6.40
C SER A 59 -4.63 6.78 7.49
N TRP A 60 -5.92 6.83 7.81
CA TRP A 60 -6.51 7.76 8.76
C TRP A 60 -7.17 7.00 9.90
N CYS A 61 -7.06 7.54 11.12
CA CYS A 61 -7.77 7.04 12.29
C CYS A 61 -8.65 8.14 12.88
N ILE A 62 -9.62 7.75 13.71
CA ILE A 62 -10.44 8.69 14.47
C ILE A 62 -9.90 8.77 15.89
N LYS A 63 -9.58 9.99 16.34
CA LYS A 63 -9.18 10.28 17.72
C LYS A 63 -9.96 11.48 18.22
N ASP A 64 -10.65 11.32 19.34
CA ASP A 64 -11.50 12.36 19.95
C ASP A 64 -12.51 12.97 18.95
N GLY A 65 -13.09 12.12 18.09
CA GLY A 65 -14.05 12.51 17.05
C GLY A 65 -13.45 13.24 15.86
N LYS A 66 -12.12 13.35 15.77
CA LYS A 66 -11.41 13.99 14.65
C LYS A 66 -10.66 12.95 13.83
N GLU A 67 -10.67 13.15 12.52
CA GLU A 67 -9.90 12.34 11.59
C GLU A 67 -8.45 12.83 11.56
N ILE A 68 -7.49 11.94 11.78
CA ILE A 68 -6.05 12.25 11.85
C ILE A 68 -5.29 11.27 10.94
N PRO A 69 -4.41 11.76 10.04
CA PRO A 69 -3.56 10.87 9.25
C PRO A 69 -2.44 10.33 10.14
N PHE A 70 -2.17 9.02 10.07
CA PHE A 70 -1.11 8.41 10.88
C PHE A 70 -0.06 7.67 10.06
N GLU A 71 -0.32 7.39 8.78
CA GLU A 71 0.60 6.68 7.90
C GLU A 71 0.47 7.19 6.46
N TYR A 72 1.63 7.38 5.82
CA TYR A 72 1.77 7.52 4.37
C TYR A 72 2.69 6.42 3.88
N VAL A 73 2.23 5.65 2.89
CA VAL A 73 3.02 4.60 2.25
C VAL A 73 2.94 4.77 0.75
N GLU A 74 4.10 4.76 0.12
CA GLU A 74 4.25 4.65 -1.32
C GLU A 74 4.88 3.30 -1.64
N THR A 75 4.30 2.58 -2.59
CA THR A 75 4.83 1.29 -3.01
C THR A 75 4.88 1.23 -4.52
N ASP A 76 6.08 0.95 -5.04
CA ASP A 76 6.35 0.75 -6.45
C ASP A 76 6.30 -0.73 -6.79
N TYR A 77 5.56 -1.05 -7.86
CA TYR A 77 5.34 -2.39 -8.33
C TYR A 77 5.86 -2.57 -9.75
N ASN A 78 6.42 -3.75 -10.01
CA ASN A 78 6.62 -4.22 -11.38
C ASN A 78 5.23 -4.46 -12.01
N ALA A 79 4.84 -3.56 -12.93
CA ALA A 79 3.52 -3.58 -13.54
C ALA A 79 3.24 -4.80 -14.42
N ASN A 80 4.28 -5.55 -14.83
CA ASN A 80 4.09 -6.81 -15.57
C ASN A 80 3.70 -7.98 -14.66
N THR A 81 3.95 -7.87 -13.35
CA THR A 81 3.76 -8.97 -12.40
C THR A 81 2.69 -8.71 -11.37
N TYR A 82 2.32 -7.44 -11.14
CA TYR A 82 1.35 -7.06 -10.13
C TYR A 82 0.33 -6.07 -10.68
N THR A 83 -0.91 -6.25 -10.25
CA THR A 83 -2.02 -5.35 -10.56
C THR A 83 -2.94 -5.22 -9.35
N TYR A 84 -3.58 -4.07 -9.21
CA TYR A 84 -4.64 -3.88 -8.22
C TYR A 84 -5.99 -4.23 -8.85
N SER A 85 -6.85 -4.87 -8.06
CA SER A 85 -8.23 -5.14 -8.43
C SER A 85 -9.14 -4.70 -7.29
N PHE A 86 -10.19 -3.96 -7.62
CA PHE A 86 -11.18 -3.46 -6.67
C PHE A 86 -12.55 -3.97 -7.08
N GLU A 87 -13.28 -4.51 -6.11
CA GLU A 87 -14.70 -4.82 -6.27
C GLU A 87 -15.51 -3.72 -5.58
N TYR A 88 -16.45 -3.14 -6.31
CA TYR A 88 -17.36 -2.14 -5.77
C TYR A 88 -18.77 -2.71 -5.76
N TYR A 89 -19.34 -2.84 -4.56
CA TYR A 89 -20.73 -3.23 -4.37
C TYR A 89 -21.57 -1.96 -4.26
N THR A 90 -22.62 -1.86 -5.06
CA THR A 90 -23.62 -0.79 -4.92
C THR A 90 -24.79 -1.35 -4.13
N HIS A 91 -25.11 -0.72 -3.01
CA HIS A 91 -26.37 -0.99 -2.31
C HIS A 91 -27.48 -0.27 -3.08
N GLN A 92 -28.37 -1.04 -3.71
CA GLN A 92 -29.60 -0.54 -4.31
C GLN A 92 -30.69 -0.37 -3.25
#